data_AF-A0A1L7WGB1-F1
#
_entry.id   AF-A0A1L7WGB1-F1
#
_cell.length_a   1.000
_cell.length_b   1.000
_cell.length_c   1.000
_cell.angle_alpha   90.00
_cell.angle_beta   90.00
_cell.angle_gamma   90.00
#
_symmetry.space_group_name_H-M   'P 1'
#
loop_
_entity.id
_entity.type
_entity.pdbx_description
1 polymer ?
#
loop_
_entity_poly.entity_id
_entity_poly.type
_entity_poly.pdbx_seq_one_letter_code
_entity_poly.pdbx_strand_id
1 'polypeptide(L)'
;MSHHMFYIEVPEEMNTKKRKREYNPISSDEYDTDSGVCSIEEFNAGKDKYQCTMLGALPTPYPFSQGIASQASADVIKKQGDETQKVLSKYAITFSGSMKRKLWPKARPADAIDTLVIMTDNTDSQNWKDACTDIYALLLQGGLVGSTIKVEIWNEALRYKDVSFAIPSDDPRLIQALKSVQDDVAKIVLKDLPDIVTSIAYHMRGPSQGLVGDRKPTIMVHVKHKSRHLFQVVEDKIDDLLSSKDFPGITISTKILGGEIKWGTNKITETYDIRHNFIPTPHGQPKPFLLNLTS
;
A
#
# COMPACT_ATOMS: atom_id res chain seq x y z
N MET A 1 21.35 17.32 44.11
CA MET A 1 20.06 17.67 43.47
C MET A 1 19.53 16.42 42.78
N SER A 2 18.68 15.66 43.48
CA SER A 2 18.00 14.48 42.94
C SER A 2 16.87 14.93 42.02
N HIS A 3 16.80 14.35 40.82
CA HIS A 3 15.62 14.43 39.98
C HIS A 3 14.83 13.14 40.16
N HIS A 4 13.67 13.25 40.80
CA HIS A 4 12.66 12.20 40.84
C HIS A 4 12.00 12.11 39.47
N MET A 5 12.14 10.94 38.82
CA MET A 5 11.34 10.58 37.65
C MET A 5 10.08 9.89 38.17
N PHE A 6 8.91 10.48 37.88
CA PHE A 6 7.62 9.87 38.14
C PHE A 6 7.39 8.76 37.10
N TYR A 7 7.20 7.54 37.57
CA TYR A 7 6.65 6.46 36.74
C TYR A 7 5.13 6.66 36.67
N ILE A 8 4.62 6.85 35.46
CA ILE A 8 3.21 6.64 35.17
C ILE A 8 3.13 5.17 34.73
N GLU A 9 2.56 4.32 35.59
CA GLU A 9 2.12 2.99 35.17
C GLU A 9 1.06 3.17 34.08
N VAL A 10 1.40 2.76 32.86
CA VAL A 10 0.43 2.68 31.76
C VAL A 10 -0.32 1.36 31.95
N PRO A 11 -1.68 1.35 31.99
CA PRO A 11 -2.43 0.14 32.24
C PRO A 11 -2.10 -0.98 31.25
N GLU A 12 -1.88 -2.19 31.78
CA GLU A 12 -1.99 -3.45 31.05
C GLU A 12 -3.39 -3.54 30.43
N GLU A 13 -3.53 -3.03 29.20
CA GLU A 13 -4.49 -3.45 28.18
C GLU A 13 -4.27 -2.60 26.91
N MET A 14 -3.03 -2.60 26.38
CA MET A 14 -2.89 -2.39 24.95
C MET A 14 -3.43 -3.64 24.27
N ASN A 15 -4.74 -3.61 24.04
CA ASN A 15 -5.41 -4.41 23.05
C ASN A 15 -4.62 -4.22 21.74
N THR A 16 -3.72 -5.15 21.43
CA THR A 16 -2.96 -5.24 20.19
C THR A 16 -3.89 -5.66 19.06
N LYS A 17 -5.03 -4.96 18.93
CA LYS A 17 -5.90 -5.06 17.77
C LYS A 17 -5.03 -4.80 16.56
N LYS A 18 -4.80 -5.85 15.76
CA LYS A 18 -4.31 -5.74 14.40
C LYS A 18 -5.09 -4.56 13.78
N ARG A 19 -4.40 -3.49 13.40
CA ARG A 19 -4.99 -2.48 12.49
C ARG A 19 -5.09 -3.16 11.12
N LYS A 20 -5.98 -4.14 11.01
CA LYS A 20 -6.34 -4.78 9.75
C LYS A 20 -7.14 -3.74 9.00
N ARG A 21 -6.62 -3.33 7.85
CA ARG A 21 -7.39 -2.52 6.91
C ARG A 21 -8.32 -3.48 6.22
N GLU A 22 -9.59 -3.44 6.59
CA GLU A 22 -10.63 -4.22 5.94
C GLU A 22 -10.75 -3.80 4.47
N TYR A 23 -10.78 -4.79 3.58
CA TYR A 23 -11.04 -4.55 2.17
C TYR A 23 -12.50 -4.13 2.01
N ASN A 24 -12.70 -2.94 1.45
CA ASN A 24 -14.00 -2.43 1.04
C ASN A 24 -13.96 -2.27 -0.48
N PRO A 25 -14.70 -3.09 -1.25
CA PRO A 25 -14.71 -2.99 -2.71
C PRO A 25 -15.00 -1.57 -3.16
N ILE A 26 -14.18 -1.08 -4.08
CA ILE A 26 -14.38 0.20 -4.74
C ILE A 26 -15.18 -0.14 -6.00
N SER A 27 -16.36 0.43 -6.14
CA SER A 27 -17.11 0.35 -7.41
C SER A 27 -16.24 0.84 -8.57
N SER A 28 -15.55 -0.09 -9.23
CA SER A 28 -14.60 0.07 -10.33
C SER A 28 -14.78 -1.10 -11.29
N ASP A 29 -14.34 -0.93 -12.53
CA ASP A 29 -14.46 -1.95 -13.57
C ASP A 29 -13.58 -3.18 -13.28
N GLU A 30 -12.73 -3.10 -12.26
CA GLU A 30 -11.82 -4.17 -11.86
C GLU A 30 -12.41 -5.12 -10.80
N TYR A 31 -13.61 -4.85 -10.27
CA TYR A 31 -14.33 -5.70 -9.32
C TYR A 31 -15.52 -6.44 -9.98
N ASP A 32 -15.59 -7.75 -9.81
CA ASP A 32 -16.73 -8.58 -10.19
C ASP A 32 -17.64 -8.81 -8.98
N THR A 33 -18.83 -8.24 -9.01
CA THR A 33 -19.82 -8.33 -7.91
C THR A 33 -20.39 -9.72 -7.71
N ASP A 34 -20.44 -10.54 -8.76
CA ASP A 34 -21.08 -11.86 -8.70
C ASP A 34 -20.15 -12.89 -8.06
N SER A 35 -18.87 -12.84 -8.41
CA SER A 35 -17.86 -13.77 -7.90
C SER A 35 -17.07 -13.23 -6.70
N GLY A 36 -17.08 -11.90 -6.48
CA GLY A 36 -16.21 -11.22 -5.51
C GLY A 36 -14.75 -11.12 -5.95
N VAL A 37 -14.43 -11.54 -7.18
CA VAL A 37 -13.07 -11.48 -7.74
C VAL A 37 -12.72 -10.03 -8.10
N CYS A 38 -11.58 -9.56 -7.60
CA CYS A 38 -11.01 -8.26 -7.95
C CYS A 38 -9.63 -8.40 -8.58
N SER A 39 -9.16 -7.37 -9.28
CA SER A 39 -7.73 -7.23 -9.53
C SER A 39 -6.96 -6.94 -8.24
N ILE A 40 -5.65 -7.18 -8.25
CA ILE A 40 -4.79 -6.83 -7.12
C ILE A 40 -4.71 -5.32 -6.86
N GLU A 41 -4.89 -4.50 -7.89
CA GLU A 41 -4.93 -3.04 -7.75
C GLU A 41 -6.20 -2.58 -7.04
N GLU A 42 -7.35 -3.12 -7.45
CA GLU A 42 -8.65 -2.90 -6.83
C GLU A 42 -8.67 -3.36 -5.38
N PHE A 43 -8.15 -4.57 -5.10
CA PHE A 43 -8.01 -5.09 -3.74
C PHE A 43 -7.23 -4.14 -2.84
N ASN A 44 -6.10 -3.64 -3.32
CA ASN A 44 -5.25 -2.75 -2.54
C ASN A 44 -5.85 -1.36 -2.36
N ALA A 45 -6.48 -0.81 -3.40
CA ALA A 45 -7.17 0.46 -3.31
C ALA A 45 -8.33 0.38 -2.30
N GLY A 46 -9.11 -0.69 -2.30
CA GLY A 46 -10.23 -0.89 -1.37
C GLY A 46 -9.83 -1.03 0.10
N LYS A 47 -8.55 -1.25 0.39
CA LYS A 47 -8.00 -1.26 1.77
C LYS A 47 -7.57 0.14 2.24
N ASP A 48 -7.63 1.17 1.39
CA ASP A 48 -7.25 2.53 1.76
C ASP A 48 -8.41 3.53 1.58
N LYS A 49 -9.36 3.53 2.51
CA LYS A 49 -10.50 4.47 2.49
C LYS A 49 -10.11 5.96 2.53
N TYR A 50 -8.86 6.28 2.88
CA TYR A 50 -8.36 7.65 2.96
C TYR A 50 -7.71 8.13 1.65
N GLN A 51 -7.89 7.38 0.56
CA GLN A 51 -7.52 7.77 -0.79
C GLN A 51 -8.62 7.29 -1.75
N CYS A 52 -9.17 8.18 -2.57
CA CYS A 52 -10.15 7.80 -3.58
C CYS A 52 -9.96 8.56 -4.90
N THR A 53 -10.65 8.10 -5.94
CA THR A 53 -10.68 8.70 -7.28
C THR A 53 -12.12 8.68 -7.82
N MET A 54 -12.34 9.17 -9.04
CA MET A 54 -13.64 9.12 -9.72
C MET A 54 -14.18 7.70 -9.93
N LEU A 55 -15.49 7.59 -10.17
CA LEU A 55 -16.17 6.34 -10.52
C LEU A 55 -15.51 5.63 -11.72
N GLY A 56 -15.40 4.30 -11.66
CA GLY A 56 -14.81 3.47 -12.72
C GLY A 56 -13.27 3.47 -12.75
N ALA A 57 -12.59 4.31 -11.96
CA ALA A 57 -11.14 4.40 -11.95
C ALA A 57 -10.52 3.92 -10.62
N LEU A 58 -9.20 3.66 -10.65
CA LEU A 58 -8.41 3.35 -9.47
C LEU A 58 -7.46 4.50 -9.08
N PRO A 59 -7.32 4.79 -7.77
CA PRO A 59 -6.34 5.76 -7.30
C PRO A 59 -4.92 5.27 -7.59
N THR A 60 -3.96 6.18 -7.64
CA THR A 60 -2.56 5.83 -7.89
C THR A 60 -1.99 5.14 -6.66
N PRO A 61 -1.58 3.87 -6.72
CA PRO A 61 -1.14 3.14 -5.54
C PRO A 61 0.18 3.70 -5.01
N TYR A 62 0.31 3.74 -3.68
CA TYR A 62 1.60 4.00 -3.04
C TYR A 62 2.46 2.71 -3.03
N PRO A 63 3.77 2.78 -3.32
CA PRO A 63 4.53 3.97 -3.68
C PRO A 63 4.38 4.35 -5.16
N PHE A 64 4.25 5.64 -5.41
CA PHE A 64 4.23 6.22 -6.75
C PHE A 64 5.45 7.11 -7.00
N SER A 65 5.71 7.39 -8.26
CA SER A 65 6.58 8.45 -8.74
C SER A 65 5.73 9.62 -9.23
N GLN A 66 6.34 10.81 -9.30
CA GLN A 66 5.65 12.02 -9.71
C GLN A 66 6.51 12.88 -10.62
N GLY A 67 5.84 13.68 -11.44
CA GLY A 67 6.44 14.64 -12.35
C GLY A 67 5.60 15.90 -12.49
N ILE A 68 6.08 16.81 -13.32
CA ILE A 68 5.38 18.06 -13.64
C ILE A 68 4.14 17.73 -14.49
N ALA A 69 2.97 18.26 -14.11
CA ALA A 69 1.76 18.14 -14.90
C ALA A 69 1.87 18.94 -16.20
N SER A 70 1.09 18.61 -17.23
CA SER A 70 1.06 19.42 -18.44
C SER A 70 0.54 20.84 -18.16
N GLN A 71 1.01 21.81 -18.97
CA GLN A 71 0.57 23.20 -18.85
C GLN A 71 -0.94 23.33 -19.10
N ALA A 72 -1.47 22.61 -20.09
CA ALA A 72 -2.89 22.59 -20.40
C ALA A 72 -3.74 22.17 -19.19
N SER A 73 -3.39 21.05 -18.54
CA SER A 73 -4.05 20.62 -17.30
C SER A 73 -3.89 21.66 -16.18
N ALA A 74 -2.69 22.23 -16.01
CA ALA A 74 -2.44 23.21 -14.97
C ALA A 74 -3.29 24.48 -15.11
N ASP A 75 -3.50 24.95 -16.35
CA ASP A 75 -4.29 26.13 -16.67
C ASP A 75 -5.78 25.90 -16.45
N VAL A 76 -6.32 24.76 -16.92
CA VAL A 76 -7.73 24.40 -16.69
C VAL A 76 -8.02 24.24 -15.20
N ILE A 77 -7.18 23.52 -14.46
CA ILE A 77 -7.36 23.36 -13.02
C ILE A 77 -7.30 24.71 -12.29
N LYS A 78 -6.39 25.61 -12.70
CA LYS A 78 -6.31 26.95 -12.12
C LYS A 78 -7.59 27.75 -12.37
N LYS A 79 -8.12 27.70 -13.60
CA LYS A 79 -9.36 28.39 -13.98
C LYS A 79 -10.58 27.84 -13.24
N GLN A 80 -10.62 26.54 -12.97
CA GLN A 80 -11.74 25.85 -12.30
C GLN A 80 -11.60 25.79 -10.77
N GLY A 81 -10.66 26.54 -10.17
CA GLY A 81 -10.36 26.47 -8.73
C GLY A 81 -11.57 26.79 -7.84
N ASP A 82 -12.28 27.88 -8.12
CA ASP A 82 -13.44 28.30 -7.31
C ASP A 82 -14.61 27.31 -7.43
N GLU A 83 -14.88 26.83 -8.64
CA GLU A 83 -15.91 25.81 -8.88
C GLU A 83 -15.55 24.47 -8.23
N THR A 84 -14.26 24.10 -8.22
CA THR A 84 -13.77 22.92 -7.49
C THR A 84 -14.09 23.04 -5.99
N GLN A 85 -13.85 24.21 -5.38
CA GLN A 85 -14.17 24.44 -3.97
C GLN A 85 -15.67 24.39 -3.69
N LYS A 86 -16.52 24.87 -4.60
CA LYS A 86 -17.98 24.74 -4.49
C LYS A 86 -18.42 23.27 -4.51
N VAL A 87 -17.83 22.45 -5.38
CA VAL A 87 -18.11 21.01 -5.40
C VAL A 87 -17.68 20.36 -4.08
N LEU A 88 -16.48 20.65 -3.58
CA LEU A 88 -16.05 20.12 -2.26
C LEU A 88 -17.01 20.52 -1.14
N SER A 89 -17.47 21.78 -1.14
CA SER A 89 -18.43 22.29 -0.16
C SER A 89 -19.78 21.58 -0.24
N LYS A 90 -20.28 21.28 -1.45
CA LYS A 90 -21.52 20.50 -1.68
C LYS A 90 -21.47 19.13 -1.00
N TYR A 91 -20.30 18.50 -0.95
CA TYR A 91 -20.10 17.19 -0.33
C TYR A 91 -19.55 17.26 1.11
N ALA A 92 -19.53 18.45 1.72
CA ALA A 92 -18.97 18.70 3.05
C ALA A 92 -17.50 18.24 3.22
N ILE A 93 -16.70 18.38 2.16
CA ILE A 93 -15.28 18.04 2.16
C ILE A 93 -14.46 19.32 2.42
N THR A 94 -13.71 19.31 3.51
CA THR A 94 -12.78 20.38 3.88
C THR A 94 -11.59 20.38 2.93
N PHE A 95 -11.28 21.55 2.37
CA PHE A 95 -10.10 21.75 1.55
C PHE A 95 -8.90 22.14 2.43
N SER A 96 -7.89 21.28 2.52
CA SER A 96 -6.61 21.59 3.20
C SER A 96 -5.47 21.91 2.23
N GLY A 97 -5.64 21.58 0.95
CA GLY A 97 -4.73 22.00 -0.11
C GLY A 97 -4.94 21.23 -1.41
N SER A 98 -4.13 21.53 -2.43
CA SER A 98 -4.12 20.74 -3.66
C SER A 98 -2.72 20.63 -4.26
N MET A 99 -2.54 19.58 -5.06
CA MET A 99 -1.33 19.32 -5.82
C MET A 99 -1.70 18.95 -7.25
N LYS A 100 -0.97 19.52 -8.21
CA LYS A 100 -1.13 19.26 -9.65
C LYS A 100 0.15 18.59 -10.15
N ARG A 101 0.10 17.29 -10.38
CA ARG A 101 1.27 16.49 -10.75
C ARG A 101 0.89 15.43 -11.74
N LYS A 102 1.86 15.00 -12.52
CA LYS A 102 1.76 13.72 -13.22
C LYS A 102 2.11 12.62 -12.24
N LEU A 103 1.27 11.61 -12.05
CA LEU A 103 1.48 10.52 -11.10
C LEU A 103 1.53 9.17 -11.84
N TRP A 104 2.38 8.26 -11.37
CA TRP A 104 2.42 6.88 -11.87
C TRP A 104 2.96 5.88 -10.83
N PRO A 105 2.54 4.62 -10.86
CA PRO A 105 3.17 3.54 -10.10
C PRO A 105 4.67 3.45 -10.42
N LYS A 106 5.54 3.27 -9.41
CA LYS A 106 7.01 3.30 -9.61
C LYS A 106 7.53 2.40 -10.74
N ALA A 107 6.94 1.21 -10.89
CA ALA A 107 7.34 0.23 -11.91
C ALA A 107 6.71 0.47 -13.29
N ARG A 108 5.81 1.45 -13.44
CA ARG A 108 5.00 1.66 -14.65
C ARG A 108 4.97 3.14 -15.05
N PRO A 109 6.10 3.72 -15.51
CA PRO A 109 6.13 5.10 -16.01
C PRO A 109 5.25 5.34 -17.25
N ALA A 110 4.88 4.28 -17.98
CA ALA A 110 3.93 4.38 -19.09
C ALA A 110 2.51 4.75 -18.64
N ASP A 111 2.14 4.47 -17.37
CA ASP A 111 0.82 4.77 -16.81
C ASP A 111 0.72 6.22 -16.28
N ALA A 112 1.66 7.08 -16.66
CA ALA A 112 1.75 8.44 -16.16
C ALA A 112 0.61 9.32 -16.66
N ILE A 113 -0.21 9.80 -15.72
CA ILE A 113 -1.39 10.62 -15.99
C ILE A 113 -1.32 11.91 -15.18
N ASP A 114 -1.72 13.04 -15.77
CA ASP A 114 -1.89 14.25 -14.98
C ASP A 114 -2.96 13.99 -13.92
N THR A 115 -2.75 14.47 -12.71
CA THR A 115 -3.64 14.23 -11.58
C THR A 115 -3.79 15.52 -10.77
N LEU A 116 -5.04 15.93 -10.58
CA LEU A 116 -5.42 16.86 -9.53
C LEU A 116 -5.60 16.07 -8.24
N VAL A 117 -4.69 16.27 -7.30
CA VAL A 117 -4.81 15.75 -5.94
C VAL A 117 -5.38 16.85 -5.05
N ILE A 118 -6.47 16.54 -4.36
CA ILE A 118 -7.09 17.40 -3.36
C ILE A 118 -6.82 16.79 -1.99
N MET A 119 -6.31 17.60 -1.07
CA MET A 119 -6.02 17.18 0.29
C MET A 119 -7.16 17.63 1.21
N THR A 120 -7.52 16.74 2.13
CA THR A 120 -8.55 16.97 3.14
C THR A 120 -8.13 16.39 4.48
N ASP A 121 -8.66 16.96 5.57
CA ASP A 121 -8.50 16.41 6.92
C ASP A 121 -9.72 15.56 7.34
N ASN A 122 -10.74 15.44 6.49
CA ASN A 122 -11.90 14.59 6.77
C ASN A 122 -11.48 13.12 6.93
N THR A 123 -12.18 12.40 7.81
CA THR A 123 -11.98 10.96 8.05
C THR A 123 -13.14 10.11 7.52
N ASP A 124 -14.28 10.74 7.28
CA ASP A 124 -15.41 10.14 6.57
C ASP A 124 -15.23 10.34 5.06
N SER A 125 -15.12 9.22 4.35
CA SER A 125 -14.84 9.15 2.92
C SER A 125 -16.04 8.80 2.06
N GLN A 126 -17.25 8.68 2.64
CA GLN A 126 -18.45 8.18 1.93
C GLN A 126 -18.74 8.96 0.63
N ASN A 127 -18.59 10.29 0.66
CA ASN A 127 -18.94 11.16 -0.47
C ASN A 127 -17.76 11.55 -1.36
N TRP A 128 -16.54 11.08 -1.06
CA TRP A 128 -15.37 11.57 -1.79
C TRP A 128 -15.34 11.11 -3.24
N LYS A 129 -15.85 9.91 -3.55
CA LYS A 129 -15.91 9.39 -4.93
C LYS A 129 -16.83 10.25 -5.80
N ASP A 130 -17.98 10.65 -5.29
CA ASP A 130 -18.93 11.51 -6.01
C ASP A 130 -18.33 12.91 -6.23
N ALA A 131 -17.66 13.46 -5.22
CA ALA A 131 -16.92 14.71 -5.35
C ALA A 131 -15.81 14.63 -6.42
N CYS A 132 -14.99 13.57 -6.43
CA CYS A 132 -13.99 13.35 -7.48
C CYS A 132 -14.63 13.29 -8.88
N THR A 133 -15.79 12.65 -8.98
CA THR A 133 -16.51 12.47 -10.26
C THR A 133 -17.06 13.81 -10.77
N ASP A 134 -17.68 14.61 -9.91
CA ASP A 134 -18.18 15.95 -10.25
C ASP A 134 -17.04 16.90 -10.64
N ILE A 135 -15.92 16.87 -9.91
CA ILE A 135 -14.73 17.69 -10.23
C ILE A 135 -14.11 17.23 -11.54
N TYR A 136 -14.02 15.93 -11.79
CA TYR A 136 -13.56 15.42 -13.07
C TYR A 136 -14.44 15.91 -14.22
N ALA A 137 -15.76 15.85 -14.11
CA ALA A 137 -16.69 16.38 -15.11
C ALA A 137 -16.50 17.88 -15.35
N LEU A 138 -16.29 18.67 -14.29
CA LEU A 138 -15.98 20.10 -14.37
C LEU A 138 -14.68 20.37 -15.15
N LEU A 139 -13.64 19.55 -14.94
CA LEU A 139 -12.39 19.65 -15.67
C LEU A 139 -12.54 19.31 -17.16
N LEU A 140 -13.41 18.36 -17.51
CA LEU A 140 -13.74 18.05 -18.92
C LEU A 140 -14.49 19.21 -19.58
N GLN A 141 -15.46 19.82 -18.88
CA GLN A 141 -16.14 21.04 -19.34
C GLN A 141 -15.16 22.21 -19.54
N GLY A 142 -14.06 22.21 -18.78
CA GLY A 142 -12.94 23.14 -18.94
C GLY A 142 -12.06 22.90 -20.17
N GLY A 143 -12.30 21.83 -20.94
CA GLY A 143 -11.59 21.51 -22.18
C GLY A 143 -10.53 20.42 -22.07
N LEU A 144 -10.41 19.74 -20.92
CA LEU A 144 -9.52 18.57 -20.82
C LEU A 144 -10.13 17.32 -21.44
N VAL A 145 -9.27 16.46 -21.96
CA VAL A 145 -9.65 15.16 -22.50
C VAL A 145 -9.65 14.13 -21.38
N GLY A 146 -10.69 13.30 -21.30
CA GLY A 146 -10.89 12.38 -20.19
C GLY A 146 -9.71 11.46 -19.89
N SER A 147 -9.05 10.94 -20.92
CA SER A 147 -7.89 10.05 -20.78
C SER A 147 -6.61 10.75 -20.31
N THR A 148 -6.59 12.08 -20.19
CA THR A 148 -5.38 12.84 -19.87
C THR A 148 -5.29 13.30 -18.42
N ILE A 149 -6.39 13.23 -17.66
CA ILE A 149 -6.48 13.80 -16.31
C ILE A 149 -7.17 12.84 -15.35
N LYS A 150 -6.69 12.82 -14.11
CA LYS A 150 -7.32 12.16 -12.98
C LYS A 150 -7.60 13.14 -11.85
N VAL A 151 -8.56 12.82 -10.98
CA VAL A 151 -8.87 13.56 -9.75
C VAL A 151 -8.83 12.58 -8.60
N GLU A 152 -8.00 12.87 -7.60
CA GLU A 152 -7.94 12.08 -6.37
C GLU A 152 -8.17 12.98 -5.15
N ILE A 153 -8.88 12.46 -4.14
CA ILE A 153 -9.00 13.09 -2.81
C ILE A 153 -8.25 12.23 -1.79
N TRP A 154 -7.36 12.87 -1.04
CA TRP A 154 -6.47 12.26 -0.06
C TRP A 154 -6.67 12.86 1.31
N ASN A 155 -6.75 12.01 2.34
CA ASN A 155 -6.32 12.41 3.67
C ASN A 155 -4.85 12.05 3.83
N GLU A 156 -3.98 13.06 3.68
CA GLU A 156 -2.53 12.86 3.66
C GLU A 156 -2.01 12.29 4.99
N ALA A 157 -2.66 12.57 6.12
CA ALA A 157 -2.25 12.05 7.42
C ALA A 157 -2.57 10.55 7.60
N LEU A 158 -3.67 10.06 7.00
CA LEU A 158 -4.21 8.72 7.26
C LEU A 158 -4.07 7.72 6.12
N ARG A 159 -3.88 8.21 4.88
CA ARG A 159 -3.71 7.33 3.71
C ARG A 159 -2.51 6.41 3.84
N TYR A 160 -2.56 5.31 3.10
CA TYR A 160 -1.53 4.30 3.11
C TYR A 160 -0.21 4.83 2.56
N LYS A 161 0.82 4.88 3.43
CA LYS A 161 2.18 5.29 3.08
C LYS A 161 3.27 4.44 3.73
N ASP A 162 2.93 3.21 4.10
CA ASP A 162 3.93 2.32 4.70
C ASP A 162 5.06 2.05 3.72
N VAL A 163 6.29 2.02 4.22
CA VAL A 163 7.47 1.55 3.51
C VAL A 163 8.05 0.32 4.20
N SER A 164 8.89 -0.42 3.47
CA SER A 164 9.55 -1.61 3.99
C SER A 164 10.90 -1.27 4.62
N PHE A 165 11.18 -1.88 5.76
CA PHE A 165 12.45 -1.87 6.46
C PHE A 165 12.92 -3.31 6.70
N ALA A 166 14.22 -3.48 6.95
CA ALA A 166 14.79 -4.78 7.30
C ALA A 166 14.21 -5.29 8.64
N ILE A 167 14.15 -6.62 8.78
CA ILE A 167 13.91 -7.26 10.07
C ILE A 167 15.13 -6.98 10.98
N PRO A 168 14.93 -6.52 12.23
CA PRO A 168 16.02 -6.29 13.17
C PRO A 168 16.79 -7.58 13.45
N SER A 169 18.12 -7.56 13.30
CA SER A 169 18.97 -8.73 13.50
C SER A 169 19.13 -9.10 14.98
N ASP A 170 18.82 -8.17 15.87
CA ASP A 170 18.91 -8.26 17.33
C ASP A 170 17.62 -8.77 18.00
N ASP A 171 16.58 -9.11 17.23
CA ASP A 171 15.37 -9.77 17.73
C ASP A 171 15.30 -11.24 17.28
N PRO A 172 15.97 -12.16 18.00
CA PRO A 172 15.97 -13.58 17.64
C PRO A 172 14.59 -14.24 17.77
N ARG A 173 13.71 -13.72 18.64
CA ARG A 173 12.35 -14.25 18.82
C ARG A 173 11.51 -13.97 17.57
N LEU A 174 11.57 -12.75 17.05
CA LEU A 174 10.91 -12.39 15.80
C LEU A 174 11.45 -13.21 14.62
N ILE A 175 12.76 -13.32 14.49
CA ILE A 175 13.38 -14.10 13.41
C ILE A 175 12.91 -15.56 13.46
N GLN A 176 12.88 -16.17 14.66
CA GLN A 176 12.42 -17.54 14.82
C GLN A 176 10.92 -17.69 14.51
N ALA A 177 10.09 -16.75 14.95
CA ALA A 177 8.66 -16.75 14.63
C ALA A 177 8.43 -16.70 13.12
N LEU A 178 9.09 -15.76 12.42
CA LEU A 178 8.99 -15.65 10.96
C LEU A 178 9.48 -16.91 10.25
N LYS A 179 10.61 -17.50 10.69
CA LYS A 179 11.13 -18.77 10.15
C LYS A 179 10.14 -19.92 10.32
N SER A 180 9.48 -20.01 11.48
CA SER A 180 8.58 -21.12 11.81
C SER A 180 7.31 -21.19 10.96
N VAL A 181 6.95 -20.10 10.26
CA VAL A 181 5.74 -20.04 9.43
C VAL A 181 6.04 -20.02 7.93
N GLN A 182 7.32 -19.97 7.51
CA GLN A 182 7.66 -19.72 6.10
C GLN A 182 7.08 -20.78 5.16
N ASP A 183 7.25 -22.06 5.50
CA ASP A 183 6.81 -23.17 4.66
C ASP A 183 5.29 -23.27 4.62
N ASP A 184 4.62 -23.08 5.76
CA ASP A 184 3.16 -23.09 5.86
C ASP A 184 2.54 -21.94 5.05
N VAL A 185 3.12 -20.74 5.12
CA VAL A 185 2.71 -19.56 4.34
C VAL A 185 2.93 -19.81 2.85
N ALA A 186 4.11 -20.29 2.46
CA ALA A 186 4.42 -20.60 1.07
C ALA A 186 3.45 -21.64 0.50
N LYS A 187 3.11 -22.67 1.29
CA LYS A 187 2.13 -23.69 0.90
C LYS A 187 0.74 -23.11 0.67
N ILE A 188 0.26 -22.22 1.54
CA ILE A 188 -1.04 -21.54 1.35
C ILE A 188 -1.00 -20.70 0.07
N VAL A 189 0.02 -19.86 -0.07
CA VAL A 189 0.15 -18.91 -1.18
C VAL A 189 0.27 -19.62 -2.52
N LEU A 190 1.11 -20.64 -2.64
CA LEU A 190 1.33 -21.36 -3.89
C LEU A 190 0.15 -22.25 -4.29
N LYS A 191 -0.61 -22.73 -3.30
CA LYS A 191 -1.84 -23.48 -3.55
C LYS A 191 -2.96 -22.58 -4.06
N ASP A 192 -3.16 -21.43 -3.40
CA ASP A 192 -4.33 -20.59 -3.63
C ASP A 192 -4.09 -19.47 -4.65
N LEU A 193 -2.84 -19.11 -4.96
CA LEU A 193 -2.48 -18.12 -5.96
C LEU A 193 -1.51 -18.72 -7.00
N PRO A 194 -1.85 -19.87 -7.63
CA PRO A 194 -0.95 -20.52 -8.56
C PRO A 194 -0.65 -19.59 -9.75
N ASP A 195 0.60 -19.62 -10.21
CA ASP A 195 1.10 -18.92 -11.40
C ASP A 195 1.05 -17.37 -11.38
N ILE A 196 0.44 -16.75 -10.36
CA ILE A 196 0.38 -15.29 -10.23
C ILE A 196 1.33 -14.74 -9.17
N VAL A 197 1.81 -15.57 -8.25
CA VAL A 197 2.80 -15.18 -7.24
C VAL A 197 4.15 -14.90 -7.89
N THR A 198 4.76 -13.78 -7.52
CA THR A 198 6.10 -13.39 -7.99
C THR A 198 7.15 -13.47 -6.89
N SER A 199 6.77 -13.28 -5.62
CA SER A 199 7.65 -13.47 -4.46
C SER A 199 6.88 -13.46 -3.14
N ILE A 200 7.51 -14.02 -2.11
CA ILE A 200 7.10 -13.91 -0.70
C ILE A 200 8.28 -13.33 0.06
N ALA A 201 8.05 -12.23 0.79
CA ALA A 201 9.10 -11.50 1.50
C ALA A 201 8.65 -11.09 2.91
N TYR A 202 9.62 -10.88 3.79
CA TYR A 202 9.39 -10.55 5.20
C TYR A 202 10.05 -9.22 5.53
N HIS A 203 9.27 -8.28 6.05
CA HIS A 203 9.72 -6.91 6.30
C HIS A 203 9.16 -6.36 7.61
N MET A 204 9.83 -5.35 8.15
CA MET A 204 9.16 -4.41 9.04
C MET A 204 8.45 -3.36 8.18
N ARG A 205 7.14 -3.16 8.38
CA ARG A 205 6.34 -2.18 7.63
C ARG A 205 5.83 -1.09 8.56
N GLY A 206 5.97 0.15 8.15
CA GLY A 206 5.45 1.30 8.89
C GLY A 206 5.70 2.61 8.16
N PRO A 207 5.30 3.74 8.76
CA PRO A 207 5.52 5.06 8.19
C PRO A 207 7.00 5.34 7.95
N SER A 208 7.32 6.02 6.85
CA SER A 208 8.71 6.38 6.50
C SER A 208 9.35 7.33 7.51
N GLN A 209 8.56 8.23 8.11
CA GLN A 209 8.99 9.25 9.06
C GLN A 209 8.50 8.99 10.50
N GLY A 210 8.15 7.75 10.85
CA GLY A 210 7.69 7.40 12.20
C GLY A 210 8.77 6.77 13.09
N LEU A 211 8.41 6.53 14.35
CA LEU A 211 9.29 5.86 15.30
C LEU A 211 9.51 4.41 14.87
N VAL A 212 10.66 3.83 15.23
CA VAL A 212 10.95 2.42 14.94
C VAL A 212 9.89 1.49 15.53
N GLY A 213 9.34 1.85 16.70
CA GLY A 213 8.26 1.10 17.37
C GLY A 213 6.92 1.08 16.63
N ASP A 214 6.70 1.99 15.67
CA ASP A 214 5.47 2.00 14.86
C ASP A 214 5.49 0.94 13.75
N ARG A 215 6.66 0.31 13.52
CA ARG A 215 6.86 -0.66 12.45
C ARG A 215 6.44 -2.04 12.90
N LYS A 216 5.73 -2.77 12.02
CA LYS A 216 5.19 -4.09 12.31
C LYS A 216 5.81 -5.16 11.42
N PRO A 217 6.16 -6.34 11.96
CA PRO A 217 6.59 -7.44 11.12
C PRO A 217 5.44 -7.84 10.20
N THR A 218 5.74 -7.92 8.90
CA THR A 218 4.75 -8.11 7.85
C THR A 218 5.27 -9.09 6.81
N ILE A 219 4.44 -10.09 6.53
CA ILE A 219 4.58 -10.99 5.38
C ILE A 219 4.00 -10.27 4.17
N MET A 220 4.82 -10.07 3.15
CA MET A 220 4.41 -9.49 1.88
C MET A 220 4.39 -10.57 0.80
N VAL A 221 3.23 -10.79 0.21
CA VAL A 221 3.05 -11.65 -0.96
C VAL A 221 2.91 -10.76 -2.17
N HIS A 222 3.85 -10.85 -3.10
CA HIS A 222 3.76 -10.12 -4.36
C HIS A 222 3.14 -10.99 -5.44
N VAL A 223 2.23 -10.40 -6.21
CA VAL A 223 1.60 -11.04 -7.37
C VAL A 223 1.76 -10.18 -8.62
N LYS A 224 1.65 -10.81 -9.79
CA LYS A 224 1.73 -10.15 -11.09
C LYS A 224 0.69 -9.04 -11.18
N HIS A 225 1.03 -7.97 -11.87
CA HIS A 225 0.11 -6.87 -12.13
C HIS A 225 -1.16 -7.36 -12.86
N LYS A 226 -2.33 -6.78 -12.56
CA LYS A 226 -3.63 -7.18 -13.13
C LYS A 226 -4.08 -8.61 -12.83
N SER A 227 -3.38 -9.33 -11.96
CA SER A 227 -3.86 -10.63 -11.46
C SER A 227 -5.22 -10.45 -10.79
N ARG A 228 -6.15 -11.35 -11.10
CA ARG A 228 -7.50 -11.36 -10.55
C ARG A 228 -7.67 -12.56 -9.63
N HIS A 229 -8.11 -12.33 -8.40
CA HIS A 229 -8.36 -13.41 -7.43
C HIS A 229 -9.26 -12.96 -6.28
N LEU A 230 -9.67 -13.92 -5.44
CA LEU A 230 -10.22 -13.70 -4.11
C LEU A 230 -9.08 -13.45 -3.10
N PHE A 231 -8.42 -12.29 -3.18
CA PHE A 231 -7.24 -12.00 -2.37
C PHE A 231 -7.54 -11.95 -0.86
N GLN A 232 -8.71 -11.45 -0.45
CA GLN A 232 -9.12 -11.41 0.96
C GLN A 232 -9.14 -12.80 1.59
N VAL A 233 -9.67 -13.80 0.87
CA VAL A 233 -9.72 -15.20 1.33
C VAL A 233 -8.32 -15.77 1.59
N VAL A 234 -7.34 -15.39 0.77
CA VAL A 234 -5.95 -15.85 0.95
C VAL A 234 -5.28 -15.13 2.12
N GLU A 235 -5.50 -13.81 2.28
CA GLU A 235 -5.03 -13.08 3.47
C GLU A 235 -5.62 -13.67 4.76
N ASP A 236 -6.91 -14.03 4.75
CA ASP A 236 -7.60 -14.60 5.91
C ASP A 236 -7.02 -15.97 6.29
N LYS A 237 -6.74 -16.85 5.32
CA LYS A 237 -6.08 -18.14 5.59
C LYS A 237 -4.69 -17.98 6.20
N ILE A 238 -3.93 -16.98 5.74
CA ILE A 238 -2.61 -16.68 6.33
C ILE A 238 -2.80 -16.10 7.74
N ASP A 239 -3.77 -15.21 7.94
CA ASP A 239 -4.10 -14.66 9.26
C ASP A 239 -4.52 -15.75 10.25
N ASP A 240 -5.29 -16.74 9.81
CA ASP A 240 -5.71 -17.90 10.61
C ASP A 240 -4.51 -18.76 11.00
N LEU A 241 -3.61 -19.04 10.04
CA LEU A 241 -2.35 -19.72 10.30
C LEU A 241 -1.53 -18.97 11.37
N LEU A 242 -1.35 -17.66 11.21
CA LEU A 242 -0.58 -16.85 12.16
C LEU A 242 -1.23 -16.80 13.55
N SER A 243 -2.56 -16.82 13.62
CA SER A 243 -3.31 -16.80 14.87
C SER A 243 -3.33 -18.17 15.57
N SER A 244 -3.11 -19.26 14.82
CA SER A 244 -3.01 -20.62 15.37
C SER A 244 -1.66 -20.93 16.05
N LYS A 245 -0.65 -20.09 15.82
CA LYS A 245 0.70 -20.25 16.38
C LYS A 245 0.85 -19.33 17.61
N ASP A 246 1.54 -19.81 18.63
CA ASP A 246 1.86 -19.00 19.80
C ASP A 246 3.18 -18.24 19.58
N PHE A 247 3.08 -16.91 19.42
CA PHE A 247 4.22 -16.01 19.38
C PHE A 247 4.06 -14.91 20.44
N PRO A 248 4.41 -15.17 21.71
CA PRO A 248 4.18 -14.24 22.80
C PRO A 248 4.76 -12.85 22.52
N GLY A 249 3.90 -11.83 22.49
CA GLY A 249 4.27 -10.43 22.25
C GLY A 249 4.65 -10.08 20.80
N ILE A 250 4.47 -11.00 19.84
CA ILE A 250 4.77 -10.77 18.42
C ILE A 250 3.47 -10.81 17.62
N THR A 251 3.18 -9.73 16.89
CA THR A 251 2.04 -9.65 15.98
C THR A 251 2.51 -9.48 14.55
N ILE A 252 2.43 -10.56 13.76
CA ILE A 252 2.76 -10.57 12.34
C ILE A 252 1.53 -10.17 11.53
N SER A 253 1.73 -9.24 10.57
CA SER A 253 0.71 -8.81 9.62
C SER A 253 0.90 -9.47 8.25
N THR A 254 -0.14 -9.53 7.43
CA THR A 254 -0.07 -10.03 6.04
C THR A 254 -0.52 -8.95 5.06
N LYS A 255 0.15 -8.87 3.91
CA LYS A 255 -0.25 -8.01 2.78
C LYS A 255 0.00 -8.69 1.44
N ILE A 256 -1.03 -8.75 0.60
CA ILE A 256 -0.87 -9.13 -0.82
C ILE A 256 -0.80 -7.86 -1.67
N LEU A 257 0.26 -7.70 -2.46
CA LEU A 257 0.56 -6.49 -3.23
C LEU A 257 0.87 -6.80 -4.69
N GLY A 258 0.50 -5.90 -5.59
CA GLY A 258 0.97 -5.95 -6.98
C GLY A 258 2.47 -5.66 -7.05
N GLY A 259 3.24 -6.48 -7.76
CA GLY A 259 4.66 -6.25 -7.96
C GLY A 259 5.36 -7.40 -8.66
N GLU A 260 6.30 -7.07 -9.54
CA GLU A 260 7.19 -8.03 -10.17
C GLU A 260 8.61 -7.77 -9.67
N ILE A 261 9.21 -8.77 -9.04
CA ILE A 261 10.65 -8.77 -8.83
C ILE A 261 11.28 -9.20 -10.14
N LYS A 262 11.70 -8.24 -10.96
CA LYS A 262 12.59 -8.51 -12.09
C LYS A 262 13.96 -8.84 -11.51
N TRP A 263 14.28 -10.12 -11.45
CA TRP A 263 15.65 -10.54 -11.19
C TRP A 263 16.53 -9.98 -12.30
N GLY A 264 17.56 -9.21 -11.94
CA GLY A 264 18.65 -8.95 -12.88
C GLY A 264 19.18 -10.30 -13.37
N THR A 265 19.46 -10.42 -14.66
CA THR A 265 19.89 -11.65 -15.36
C THR A 265 21.24 -12.21 -14.93
N ASN A 266 21.60 -12.09 -13.66
CA ASN A 266 22.68 -12.86 -13.07
C ASN A 266 22.08 -14.19 -12.64
N LYS A 267 22.25 -15.21 -13.48
CA LYS A 267 22.08 -16.61 -13.08
C LYS A 267 22.88 -16.82 -11.79
N ILE A 268 22.19 -16.99 -10.66
CA ILE A 268 22.82 -17.53 -9.46
C ILE A 268 22.79 -19.04 -9.63
N THR A 269 23.84 -19.57 -10.26
CA THR A 269 24.17 -20.99 -10.15
C THR A 269 24.71 -21.23 -8.75
N GLU A 270 24.05 -22.15 -8.05
CA GLU A 270 24.53 -22.92 -6.89
C GLU A 270 24.60 -22.24 -5.50
N THR A 271 24.00 -22.97 -4.55
CA THR A 271 24.14 -22.99 -3.08
C THR A 271 25.00 -21.89 -2.44
N TYR A 272 24.35 -20.95 -1.76
CA TYR A 272 25.03 -20.10 -0.78
C TYR A 272 25.01 -20.75 0.60
N ASP A 273 26.18 -21.24 1.01
CA ASP A 273 26.54 -21.60 2.37
C ASP A 273 26.42 -20.36 3.29
N ILE A 274 25.77 -20.55 4.43
CA ILE A 274 25.26 -19.49 5.34
C ILE A 274 26.36 -19.01 6.30
N ARG A 275 27.64 -19.17 5.95
CA ARG A 275 28.76 -18.81 6.82
C ARG A 275 29.83 -18.09 6.01
N HIS A 276 30.06 -16.83 6.38
CA HIS A 276 31.15 -15.94 5.96
C HIS A 276 30.91 -15.07 4.71
N ASN A 277 30.52 -13.82 4.99
CA ASN A 277 31.18 -12.58 4.56
C ASN A 277 30.16 -11.47 4.26
N PHE A 278 30.04 -10.55 5.23
CA PHE A 278 29.58 -9.19 5.00
C PHE A 278 30.59 -8.47 4.10
N ILE A 279 30.21 -8.16 2.87
CA ILE A 279 30.90 -7.16 2.06
C ILE A 279 29.95 -5.95 1.98
N PRO A 280 30.36 -4.77 2.48
CA PRO A 280 29.54 -3.57 2.41
C PRO A 280 29.52 -3.05 0.97
N THR A 281 28.34 -2.83 0.40
CA THR A 281 28.19 -2.05 -0.84
C THR A 281 28.21 -0.55 -0.54
N PRO A 282 28.70 0.31 -1.45
CA PRO A 282 28.97 1.74 -1.19
C PRO A 282 27.73 2.60 -0.89
N HIS A 283 26.52 2.03 -1.02
CA HIS A 283 25.27 2.68 -0.67
C HIS A 283 24.44 1.70 0.16
N GLY A 284 24.38 1.93 1.48
CA GLY A 284 23.83 1.03 2.50
C GLY A 284 22.32 0.77 2.41
N GLN A 285 21.88 0.04 1.38
CA GLN A 285 20.58 -0.62 1.34
C GLN A 285 20.76 -2.07 1.85
N PRO A 286 20.19 -2.45 3.00
CA PRO A 286 20.22 -3.84 3.44
C PRO A 286 19.38 -4.72 2.50
N LYS A 287 19.94 -5.87 2.09
CA LYS A 287 19.25 -6.86 1.25
C LYS A 287 18.17 -7.59 2.07
N PRO A 288 16.94 -7.75 1.56
CA PRO A 288 15.90 -8.53 2.23
C PRO A 288 16.22 -10.04 2.25
N PHE A 289 15.70 -10.73 3.27
CA PHE A 289 15.63 -12.20 3.29
C PHE A 289 14.58 -12.63 2.23
N LEU A 290 15.01 -13.38 1.21
CA LEU A 290 14.16 -13.86 0.13
C LEU A 290 14.21 -15.40 0.10
N LEU A 291 13.05 -16.03 0.00
CA LEU A 291 12.93 -17.46 -0.33
C LEU A 291 12.88 -17.59 -1.85
N ASN A 292 13.81 -18.39 -2.40
CA ASN A 292 13.81 -18.73 -3.82
C ASN A 292 12.70 -19.73 -4.13
N LEU A 293 11.84 -19.38 -5.07
CA LEU A 293 10.87 -20.28 -5.69
C LEU A 293 11.37 -20.60 -7.09
N THR A 294 12.19 -21.63 -7.21
CA THR A 294 12.44 -22.29 -8.50
C THR A 294 11.76 -23.65 -8.47
N SER A 295 10.96 -23.92 -9.50
CA SER A 295 10.42 -25.23 -9.84
C SER A 295 11.51 -26.31 -9.88
#